data_AF-A0A814L782-F1
#
_entry.id   AF-A0A814L782-F1
#
_cell.length_a   1.000
_cell.length_b   1.000
_cell.length_c   1.000
_cell.angle_alpha   90.00
_cell.angle_beta   90.00
_cell.angle_gamma   90.00
#
_symmetry.space_group_name_H-M   'P 1'
#
loop_
_entity.id
_entity.type
_entity.pdbx_description
1 polymer ?
#
loop_
_entity_poly.entity_id
_entity_poly.type
_entity_poly.pdbx_seq_one_letter_code
_entity_poly.pdbx_strand_id
1 'polypeptide(L)'
;MEQELSDNRSTISTSNIITTPSSSTTTTTFDYVCDWDNCRASFPTARAVFHHTCSIHVKHSSDYVCLWNGCDRLKRQKWALINHIQERHCSEIAFRQAKLKLTNPIHSTSTMQSNISTNSNRILTSGSVGYTSDPAWYAIRRYMQTNLFDEQINKNKEGPLTKSIRLTAALILRNIARHSSIGKQNLRQYEQIIANLALESSEASQTLSSCLFELCN
;
A
#
# COMPACT_ATOMS: atom_id res chain seq x y z
N MET A 1 -38.51 46.38 -22.60
CA MET A 1 -39.71 45.60 -22.28
C MET A 1 -39.30 44.49 -21.33
N GLU A 2 -38.87 44.78 -20.09
CA GLU A 2 -39.56 45.58 -19.03
C GLU A 2 -41.00 45.06 -18.87
N GLN A 3 -41.46 44.54 -17.73
CA GLN A 3 -41.54 45.16 -16.40
C GLN A 3 -41.85 44.05 -15.34
N GLU A 4 -41.13 43.96 -14.20
CA GLU A 4 -41.46 44.50 -12.85
C GLU A 4 -42.39 43.60 -12.00
N LEU A 5 -41.91 42.99 -10.89
CA LEU A 5 -41.73 43.48 -9.49
C LEU A 5 -42.90 43.10 -8.57
N SER A 6 -42.62 42.33 -7.51
CA SER A 6 -43.15 42.59 -6.16
C SER A 6 -42.35 41.85 -5.09
N ASP A 7 -41.68 42.64 -4.27
CA ASP A 7 -41.17 42.30 -2.94
C ASP A 7 -42.32 41.97 -1.97
N ASN A 8 -42.10 41.08 -1.00
CA ASN A 8 -42.15 41.56 0.38
C ASN A 8 -41.51 40.65 1.43
N ARG A 9 -40.83 41.37 2.32
CA ARG A 9 -40.01 41.01 3.47
C ARG A 9 -40.84 41.14 4.75
N SER A 10 -40.59 40.30 5.76
CA SER A 10 -40.72 40.52 7.22
C SER A 10 -40.65 39.16 7.92
N THR A 11 -39.98 38.90 9.05
CA THR A 11 -39.41 39.76 10.10
C THR A 11 -38.47 38.92 10.98
N ILE A 12 -37.53 39.64 11.56
CA ILE A 12 -36.54 39.26 12.58
C ILE A 12 -37.22 38.81 13.89
N SER A 13 -36.61 37.84 14.60
CA SER A 13 -36.50 37.91 16.06
C SER A 13 -35.23 37.24 16.56
N THR A 14 -34.48 38.07 17.26
CA THR A 14 -33.16 37.91 17.87
C THR A 14 -33.32 37.33 19.26
N SER A 15 -32.48 36.35 19.63
CA SER A 15 -32.12 36.09 21.02
C SER A 15 -30.69 35.56 21.09
N ASN A 16 -29.75 36.45 21.38
CA ASN A 16 -28.38 36.11 21.82
C ASN A 16 -28.42 35.51 23.23
N ILE A 17 -27.73 34.39 23.47
CA ILE A 17 -27.04 34.16 24.74
C ILE A 17 -25.67 33.54 24.45
N ILE A 18 -24.67 34.27 24.92
CA ILE A 18 -23.27 33.90 25.07
C ILE A 18 -23.16 32.75 26.06
N THR A 19 -22.66 31.60 25.61
CA THR A 19 -22.03 30.61 26.51
C THR A 19 -20.82 30.01 25.81
N THR A 20 -19.66 30.36 26.34
CA THR A 20 -18.37 29.67 26.20
C THR A 20 -18.50 28.14 26.09
N PRO A 21 -17.77 27.44 25.19
CA PRO A 21 -17.37 26.08 25.49
C PRO A 21 -16.09 26.17 26.32
N SER A 22 -16.31 26.29 27.62
CA SER A 22 -15.37 25.84 28.63
C SER A 22 -15.02 24.38 28.30
N SER A 23 -13.73 24.14 28.10
CA SER A 23 -12.99 22.96 28.52
C SER A 23 -13.86 21.78 29.01
N SER A 24 -14.29 20.92 28.10
CA SER A 24 -14.58 19.53 28.42
C SER A 24 -13.48 18.67 27.82
N THR A 25 -12.36 18.61 28.54
CA THR A 25 -11.35 17.56 28.41
C THR A 25 -12.00 16.20 28.66
N THR A 26 -12.65 15.64 27.65
CA THR A 26 -12.77 14.18 27.55
C THR A 26 -11.41 13.70 27.07
N THR A 27 -10.57 13.25 28.00
CA THR A 27 -9.30 12.60 27.72
C THR A 27 -9.59 11.24 27.08
N THR A 28 -10.09 11.23 25.85
CA THR A 28 -10.20 10.03 25.03
C THR A 28 -8.80 9.72 24.56
N THR A 29 -8.06 8.96 25.35
CA THR A 29 -6.71 8.53 24.99
C THR A 29 -6.83 7.56 23.83
N PHE A 30 -6.70 8.07 22.62
CA PHE A 30 -6.68 7.21 21.45
C PHE A 30 -5.37 6.45 21.35
N ASP A 31 -5.45 5.15 21.04
CA ASP A 31 -4.32 4.24 20.98
C ASP A 31 -3.34 4.52 19.82
N TYR A 32 -3.79 5.25 18.80
CA TYR A 32 -3.00 5.51 17.59
C TYR A 32 -2.44 6.93 17.60
N VAL A 33 -1.13 7.06 17.76
CA VAL A 33 -0.43 8.36 17.90
C VAL A 33 0.58 8.53 16.78
N CYS A 34 0.57 9.71 16.14
CA CYS A 34 1.59 10.09 15.17
C CYS A 34 2.90 10.42 15.89
N ASP A 35 4.01 9.81 15.44
CA ASP A 35 5.35 10.08 15.98
C ASP A 35 6.29 10.69 14.92
N TRP A 36 5.70 11.41 13.96
CA TRP A 36 6.41 12.17 12.95
C TRP A 36 6.92 13.47 13.54
N ASP A 37 8.23 13.67 13.60
CA ASP A 37 8.88 14.88 14.10
C ASP A 37 8.25 15.46 15.38
N ASN A 38 8.00 14.59 16.36
CA ASN A 38 7.37 14.93 17.64
C ASN A 38 5.93 15.50 17.56
N CYS A 39 5.18 15.24 16.48
CA CYS A 39 3.81 15.73 16.29
C CYS A 39 2.83 15.29 17.41
N ARG A 40 2.89 14.04 17.86
CA ARG A 40 2.07 13.47 18.97
C ARG A 40 0.55 13.59 18.83
N ALA A 41 0.03 13.91 17.64
CA ALA A 41 -1.42 13.90 17.38
C ALA A 41 -2.00 12.48 17.52
N SER A 42 -3.12 12.34 18.23
CA SER A 42 -3.78 11.06 18.51
C SER A 42 -5.08 10.90 17.72
N PHE A 43 -5.37 9.67 17.29
CA PHE A 43 -6.45 9.38 16.35
C PHE A 43 -7.15 8.06 16.68
N PRO A 44 -8.46 7.93 16.38
CA PRO A 44 -9.21 6.72 16.68
C PRO A 44 -8.81 5.48 15.88
N THR A 45 -8.14 5.66 14.72
CA THR A 45 -7.75 4.55 13.84
C THR A 45 -6.37 4.76 13.23
N ALA A 46 -5.66 3.66 12.92
CA ALA A 46 -4.40 3.69 12.18
C ALA A 46 -4.52 4.42 10.82
N ARG A 47 -5.65 4.25 10.13
CA ARG A 47 -5.95 4.91 8.85
C ARG A 47 -6.05 6.43 8.98
N ALA A 48 -6.59 6.93 10.09
CA ALA A 48 -6.66 8.36 10.38
C ALA A 48 -5.27 8.96 10.60
N VAL A 49 -4.36 8.26 11.32
CA VAL A 49 -2.95 8.67 11.44
C VAL A 49 -2.27 8.74 10.07
N PHE A 50 -2.51 7.76 9.21
CA PHE A 50 -1.95 7.75 7.85
C PHE A 50 -2.41 8.96 7.02
N HIS A 51 -3.72 9.23 7.03
CA HIS A 51 -4.28 10.37 6.31
C HIS A 51 -3.69 11.70 6.82
N HIS A 52 -3.63 11.86 8.15
CA HIS A 52 -2.96 13.00 8.78
C HIS A 52 -1.50 13.13 8.33
N THR A 53 -0.73 12.04 8.37
CA THR A 53 0.67 12.04 7.98
C THR A 53 0.85 12.45 6.51
N CYS A 54 -0.01 11.97 5.61
CA CYS A 54 0.05 12.33 4.19
C CYS A 54 -0.32 13.79 3.93
N SER A 55 -1.38 14.29 4.57
CA SER A 55 -1.93 15.62 4.32
C SER A 55 -1.15 16.75 5.00
N ILE A 56 -0.56 16.47 6.16
CA ILE A 56 0.19 17.45 6.97
C ILE A 56 1.68 17.30 6.78
N HIS A 57 2.25 16.11 6.91
CA HIS A 57 3.70 15.96 6.92
C HIS A 57 4.29 15.73 5.53
N VAL A 58 3.77 14.77 4.77
CA VAL A 58 4.28 14.45 3.43
C VAL A 58 4.05 15.60 2.46
N LYS A 59 2.90 16.29 2.55
CA LYS A 59 2.58 17.44 1.70
C LYS A 59 3.57 18.60 1.88
N HIS A 60 4.08 18.82 3.09
CA HIS A 60 5.01 19.91 3.42
C HIS A 60 6.48 19.46 3.51
N SER A 61 6.77 18.18 3.22
CA SER A 61 8.13 17.65 3.18
C SER A 61 8.80 18.02 1.85
N SER A 62 9.80 18.91 1.89
CA SER A 62 10.56 19.33 0.70
C SER A 62 11.39 18.19 0.09
N ASP A 63 11.93 17.30 0.94
CA ASP A 63 12.91 16.30 0.53
C ASP A 63 12.37 14.87 0.47
N TYR A 64 11.07 14.68 0.74
CA TYR A 64 10.45 13.35 0.78
C TYR A 64 11.24 12.35 1.64
N VAL A 65 11.68 12.83 2.81
CA VAL A 65 12.38 12.04 3.83
C VAL A 65 11.40 11.68 4.94
N CYS A 66 11.49 10.45 5.44
CA CYS A 66 10.71 10.04 6.61
C CYS A 66 11.31 10.67 7.87
N LEU A 67 10.49 11.41 8.63
CA LEU A 67 10.89 12.02 9.91
C LEU A 67 10.20 11.33 11.10
N TRP A 68 9.73 10.11 10.91
CA TRP A 68 9.22 9.31 12.02
C TRP A 68 10.34 8.98 13.00
N ASN A 69 10.05 9.10 14.29
CA ASN A 69 11.05 8.89 15.34
C ASN A 69 11.67 7.48 15.25
N GLY A 70 13.01 7.42 15.15
CA GLY A 70 13.77 6.17 15.01
C GLY A 70 13.70 5.50 13.62
N CYS A 71 13.30 6.21 12.56
CA CYS A 71 13.26 5.69 11.20
C CYS A 71 14.43 6.20 10.32
N ASP A 72 14.68 5.51 9.21
CA ASP A 72 15.75 5.81 8.27
C ASP A 72 15.43 7.06 7.44
N ARG A 73 16.30 8.07 7.56
CA ARG A 73 16.22 9.37 6.86
C ARG A 73 16.71 9.29 5.40
N LEU A 74 16.30 8.25 4.70
CA LEU A 74 16.60 8.07 3.28
C LEU A 74 15.61 8.89 2.44
N LYS A 75 16.16 9.67 1.49
CA LYS A 75 15.39 10.38 0.48
C LYS A 75 14.73 9.38 -0.47
N ARG A 76 13.42 9.50 -0.64
CA ARG A 76 12.61 8.58 -1.46
C ARG A 76 11.75 9.38 -2.45
N GLN A 77 11.25 8.72 -3.49
CA GLN A 77 10.21 9.32 -4.34
C GLN A 77 8.89 9.44 -3.56
N LYS A 78 8.04 10.40 -3.90
CA LYS A 78 6.80 10.71 -3.16
C LYS A 78 5.94 9.48 -2.86
N TRP A 79 5.65 8.65 -3.87
CA TRP A 79 4.84 7.44 -3.69
C TRP A 79 5.55 6.38 -2.86
N ALA A 80 6.87 6.24 -2.99
CA ALA A 80 7.66 5.33 -2.17
C ALA A 80 7.65 5.76 -0.69
N LEU A 81 7.69 7.07 -0.40
CA LEU A 81 7.54 7.59 0.96
C LEU A 81 6.15 7.29 1.53
N ILE A 82 5.09 7.54 0.75
CA ILE A 82 3.71 7.26 1.18
C ILE A 82 3.54 5.77 1.50
N ASN A 83 4.01 4.88 0.63
CA ASN A 83 3.94 3.43 0.86
C ASN A 83 4.77 3.01 2.09
N HIS A 84 5.99 3.53 2.22
CA HIS A 84 6.84 3.30 3.40
C HIS A 84 6.14 3.67 4.70
N ILE A 85 5.50 4.85 4.76
CA ILE A 85 4.74 5.30 5.93
C ILE A 85 3.58 4.35 6.22
N GLN A 86 2.84 3.95 5.18
CA GLN A 86 1.70 3.03 5.32
C GLN A 86 2.12 1.69 5.93
N GLU A 87 3.21 1.10 5.43
CA GLU A 87 3.65 -0.24 5.84
C GLU A 87 4.38 -0.23 7.19
N ARG A 88 5.25 0.75 7.42
CA ARG A 88 6.18 0.76 8.56
C ARG A 88 5.67 1.50 9.79
N HIS A 89 4.79 2.48 9.61
CA HIS A 89 4.38 3.37 10.70
C HIS A 89 2.87 3.38 10.92
N CYS A 90 2.08 3.33 9.84
CA CYS A 90 0.63 3.41 9.93
C CYS A 90 -0.08 2.07 9.73
N SER A 91 0.61 0.96 9.96
CA SER A 91 0.02 -0.38 9.98
C SER A 91 -0.41 -0.77 11.40
N GLU A 92 -1.47 -1.57 11.51
CA GLU A 92 -1.99 -2.07 12.79
C GLU A 92 -0.90 -2.77 13.63
N ILE A 93 -0.01 -3.49 12.94
CA ILE A 93 1.14 -4.18 13.55
C ILE A 93 2.12 -3.17 14.14
N ALA A 94 2.41 -2.06 13.45
CA ALA A 94 3.34 -1.04 13.91
C ALA A 94 2.85 -0.37 15.21
N PHE A 95 1.56 -0.03 15.30
CA PHE A 95 0.98 0.54 16.51
C PHE A 95 0.91 -0.47 17.66
N ARG A 96 0.59 -1.74 17.38
CA ARG A 96 0.65 -2.79 18.39
C ARG A 96 2.05 -2.97 18.98
N GLN A 97 3.08 -2.94 18.13
CA GLN A 97 4.47 -2.99 18.58
C GLN A 97 4.85 -1.75 19.40
N ALA A 98 4.37 -0.55 19.03
CA ALA A 98 4.60 0.67 19.81
C ALA A 98 3.96 0.59 21.21
N LYS A 99 2.74 0.04 21.31
CA LYS A 99 2.04 -0.15 22.59
C LYS A 99 2.77 -1.15 23.51
N LEU A 100 3.27 -2.26 22.95
CA LEU A 100 4.06 -3.25 23.71
C LEU A 100 5.39 -2.70 24.23
N LYS A 101 6.04 -1.80 23.48
CA LYS A 101 7.26 -1.11 23.94
C LYS A 101 6.99 -0.17 25.12
N LEU A 102 5.79 0.41 25.20
CA LEU A 102 5.42 1.30 26.31
C LEU A 102 5.08 0.52 27.59
N THR A 103 4.59 -0.71 27.48
CA THR A 103 4.20 -1.53 28.65
C THR A 103 5.38 -2.26 29.30
N ASN A 104 6.48 -2.49 28.59
CA ASN A 104 7.66 -3.22 29.09
C ASN A 104 8.95 -2.37 28.91
N PRO A 105 9.32 -1.51 29.87
CA PRO A 105 10.50 -0.63 29.75
C PRO A 105 11.85 -1.32 30.03
N ILE A 106 11.94 -2.66 30.05
CA ILE A 106 13.18 -3.37 30.38
C ILE A 106 13.73 -4.06 29.11
N HIS A 107 14.89 -3.56 28.67
CA HIS A 107 15.74 -4.05 27.55
C HIS A 107 15.30 -3.69 26.12
N SER A 108 15.82 -2.57 25.60
CA SER A 108 15.82 -2.26 24.17
C SER A 108 17.24 -1.98 23.66
N THR A 109 17.92 -3.06 23.26
CA THR A 109 18.95 -3.00 22.22
C THR A 109 18.82 -4.24 21.34
N SER A 110 18.70 -4.00 20.03
CA SER A 110 19.02 -4.93 18.94
C SER A 110 17.95 -5.94 18.47
N THR A 111 17.48 -5.66 17.25
CA THR A 111 17.45 -6.60 16.10
C THR A 111 16.32 -7.62 15.99
N MET A 112 15.51 -7.38 14.96
CA MET A 112 14.90 -8.34 14.03
C MET A 112 15.24 -9.81 14.29
N GLN A 113 14.28 -10.59 14.79
CA GLN A 113 14.25 -12.04 14.56
C GLN A 113 12.82 -12.47 14.23
N SER A 114 12.63 -12.77 12.95
CA SER A 114 11.50 -13.49 12.40
C SER A 114 11.64 -14.98 12.74
N ASN A 115 10.73 -15.47 13.57
CA ASN A 115 10.57 -16.88 13.88
C ASN A 115 9.97 -17.62 12.67
N ILE A 116 10.72 -18.56 12.10
CA ILE A 116 10.16 -19.70 11.36
C ILE A 116 10.82 -20.96 11.92
N SER A 117 10.02 -21.73 12.65
CA SER A 117 10.38 -23.04 13.19
C SER A 117 10.20 -24.11 12.13
N THR A 118 11.29 -24.74 11.69
CA THR A 118 11.25 -26.11 11.13
C THR A 118 12.49 -26.89 11.58
N ASN A 119 12.29 -27.65 12.65
CA ASN A 119 12.85 -28.96 12.98
C ASN A 119 14.14 -29.43 12.24
N SER A 120 15.30 -29.40 12.92
CA SER A 120 16.20 -30.57 13.06
C SER A 120 17.49 -30.22 13.83
N ASN A 121 17.74 -31.04 14.86
CA ASN A 121 19.04 -31.41 15.46
C ASN A 121 19.91 -30.35 16.15
N ARG A 122 19.71 -30.34 17.49
CA ARG A 122 20.65 -30.11 18.60
C ARG A 122 22.15 -30.14 18.24
N ILE A 123 22.88 -29.04 18.52
CA ILE A 123 24.21 -29.07 19.14
C ILE A 123 24.26 -27.91 20.15
N LEU A 124 24.41 -28.23 21.43
CA LEU A 124 24.79 -27.27 22.47
C LEU A 124 26.27 -26.94 22.33
N THR A 125 26.62 -25.67 22.17
CA THR A 125 27.94 -25.15 22.61
C THR A 125 27.76 -23.73 23.14
N SER A 126 28.13 -23.58 24.40
CA SER A 126 28.18 -22.34 25.15
C SER A 126 29.40 -21.51 24.70
N GLY A 127 29.20 -20.21 24.51
CA GLY A 127 30.21 -19.16 24.73
C GLY A 127 31.53 -19.24 23.97
N SER A 128 31.55 -18.80 22.71
CA SER A 128 32.73 -18.22 22.06
C SER A 128 32.31 -17.58 20.73
N VAL A 129 32.87 -16.41 20.43
CA VAL A 129 32.67 -15.62 19.21
C VAL A 129 33.01 -16.46 17.98
N GLY A 130 32.01 -17.13 17.41
CA GLY A 130 32.15 -18.04 16.28
C GLY A 130 31.88 -17.35 14.95
N TYR A 131 32.91 -16.76 14.35
CA TYR A 131 32.91 -16.51 12.91
C TYR A 131 32.90 -17.87 12.22
N THR A 132 31.83 -18.21 11.49
CA THR A 132 31.83 -19.41 10.65
C THR A 132 32.94 -19.27 9.62
N SER A 133 33.63 -20.36 9.27
CA SER A 133 34.89 -20.33 8.52
C SER A 133 34.81 -19.81 7.09
N ASP A 134 33.63 -19.39 6.60
CA ASP A 134 33.52 -18.63 5.34
C ASP A 134 32.15 -17.94 5.19
N PRO A 135 31.90 -16.81 5.88
CA PRO A 135 30.62 -16.12 5.78
C PRO A 135 30.38 -15.55 4.37
N ALA A 136 31.46 -15.23 3.66
CA ALA A 136 31.41 -14.74 2.29
C ALA A 136 30.92 -15.84 1.34
N TRP A 137 31.42 -17.07 1.46
CA TRP A 137 30.95 -18.21 0.65
C TRP A 137 29.50 -18.57 0.94
N TYR A 138 29.07 -18.57 2.20
CA TYR A 138 27.66 -18.76 2.55
C TYR A 138 26.78 -17.62 1.99
N ALA A 139 27.27 -16.38 2.00
CA ALA A 139 26.57 -15.25 1.39
C ALA A 139 26.46 -15.37 -0.14
N ILE A 140 27.54 -15.78 -0.82
CA ILE A 140 27.58 -16.03 -2.27
C ILE A 140 26.62 -17.16 -2.64
N ARG A 141 26.63 -18.28 -1.91
CA ARG A 141 25.74 -19.42 -2.15
C ARG A 141 24.27 -19.04 -1.98
N ARG A 142 23.95 -18.26 -0.94
CA ARG A 142 22.59 -17.73 -0.72
C ARG A 142 22.18 -16.80 -1.86
N TYR A 143 23.05 -15.88 -2.27
CA TYR A 143 22.82 -14.97 -3.38
C TYR A 143 22.62 -15.71 -4.71
N MET A 144 23.41 -16.74 -4.98
CA MET A 144 23.26 -17.56 -6.20
C MET A 144 21.97 -18.37 -6.20
N GLN A 145 21.56 -18.93 -5.06
CA GLN A 145 20.30 -19.68 -4.96
C GLN A 145 19.07 -18.77 -5.06
N THR A 146 19.11 -17.55 -4.53
CA THR A 146 17.98 -16.62 -4.62
C THR A 146 17.94 -15.90 -5.95
N ASN A 147 19.04 -15.27 -6.39
CA ASN A 147 18.99 -14.36 -7.52
C ASN A 147 19.00 -15.06 -8.88
N LEU A 148 19.68 -16.20 -9.05
CA LEU A 148 19.71 -16.87 -10.36
C LEU A 148 18.40 -17.63 -10.66
N PHE A 149 17.73 -18.16 -9.63
CA PHE A 149 16.42 -18.77 -9.79
C PHE A 149 15.30 -17.72 -9.92
N ASP A 150 15.34 -16.62 -9.16
CA ASP A 150 14.36 -15.54 -9.34
C ASP A 150 14.54 -14.83 -10.67
N GLU A 151 15.75 -14.49 -11.10
CA GLU A 151 15.93 -13.71 -12.33
C GLU A 151 15.49 -14.48 -13.60
N GLN A 152 15.58 -15.82 -13.58
CA GLN A 152 15.05 -16.67 -14.66
C GLN A 152 13.55 -16.99 -14.54
N ILE A 153 13.00 -17.15 -13.32
CA ILE A 153 11.57 -17.47 -13.10
C ILE A 153 10.69 -16.21 -13.17
N ASN A 154 11.22 -15.05 -12.80
CA ASN A 154 10.47 -13.82 -12.54
C ASN A 154 10.45 -12.87 -13.75
N LYS A 155 11.28 -13.11 -14.78
CA LYS A 155 11.22 -12.34 -16.04
C LYS A 155 9.93 -12.60 -16.84
N ASN A 156 9.30 -13.75 -16.62
CA ASN A 156 8.05 -14.18 -17.28
C ASN A 156 6.84 -14.27 -16.33
N LYS A 157 7.00 -13.96 -15.03
CA LYS A 157 5.89 -13.98 -14.08
C LYS A 157 5.44 -12.57 -13.78
N GLU A 158 4.42 -12.15 -14.51
CA GLU A 158 3.66 -10.94 -14.19
C GLU A 158 3.32 -10.86 -12.70
N GLY A 159 3.55 -9.69 -12.10
CA GLY A 159 3.10 -9.41 -10.74
C GLY A 159 1.57 -9.47 -10.62
N PRO A 160 1.03 -9.64 -9.41
CA PRO A 160 -0.42 -9.80 -9.19
C PRO A 160 -1.25 -8.63 -9.73
N LEU A 161 -0.72 -7.41 -9.66
CA LEU A 161 -1.38 -6.23 -10.24
C LEU A 161 -1.50 -6.34 -11.75
N THR A 162 -0.40 -6.66 -12.44
CA THR A 162 -0.37 -6.79 -13.91
C THR A 162 -1.33 -7.86 -14.40
N LYS A 163 -1.40 -9.00 -13.70
CA LYS A 163 -2.37 -10.07 -14.01
C LYS A 163 -3.81 -9.56 -13.95
N SER A 164 -4.17 -8.83 -12.90
CA SER A 164 -5.53 -8.27 -12.74
C SER A 164 -5.88 -7.26 -13.84
N ILE A 165 -4.92 -6.43 -14.24
CA ILE A 165 -5.09 -5.47 -15.34
C ILE A 165 -5.30 -6.21 -16.67
N ARG A 166 -4.47 -7.22 -16.96
CA ARG A 166 -4.56 -8.03 -18.19
C ARG A 166 -5.91 -8.76 -18.30
N LEU A 167 -6.35 -9.38 -17.21
CA LEU A 167 -7.64 -10.06 -17.17
C LEU A 167 -8.81 -9.09 -17.36
N THR A 168 -8.76 -7.94 -16.69
CA THR A 168 -9.80 -6.90 -16.83
C THR A 168 -9.86 -6.40 -18.28
N ALA A 169 -8.70 -6.13 -18.90
CA ALA A 169 -8.65 -5.73 -20.30
C ALA A 169 -9.23 -6.81 -21.23
N ALA A 170 -8.88 -8.08 -21.03
CA ALA A 170 -9.43 -9.19 -21.81
C ALA A 170 -10.96 -9.30 -21.71
N LEU A 171 -11.52 -9.10 -20.52
CA LEU A 171 -12.97 -9.10 -20.30
C LEU A 171 -13.66 -7.93 -21.02
N ILE A 172 -13.05 -6.74 -20.99
CA ILE A 172 -13.56 -5.57 -21.71
C ILE A 172 -13.57 -5.85 -23.22
N LEU A 173 -12.46 -6.36 -23.77
CA LEU A 173 -12.37 -6.70 -25.19
C LEU A 173 -13.43 -7.73 -25.60
N ARG A 174 -13.64 -8.78 -24.81
CA ARG A 174 -14.70 -9.77 -25.03
C ARG A 174 -16.09 -9.13 -25.02
N ASN A 175 -16.36 -8.24 -24.07
CA ASN A 175 -17.65 -7.55 -23.98
C ASN A 175 -17.89 -6.64 -25.18
N ILE A 176 -16.85 -5.94 -25.66
CA ILE A 176 -16.92 -5.12 -26.88
C ILE A 176 -17.22 -6.02 -28.09
N ALA A 177 -16.48 -7.12 -28.25
CA ALA A 177 -16.68 -8.07 -29.34
C ALA A 177 -18.10 -8.64 -29.36
N ARG A 178 -18.67 -8.92 -28.18
CA ARG A 178 -20.00 -9.52 -28.02
C ARG A 178 -21.16 -8.53 -28.22
N HIS A 179 -21.02 -7.31 -27.73
CA HIS A 179 -22.15 -6.38 -27.62
C HIS A 179 -22.08 -5.18 -28.57
N SER A 180 -20.96 -4.94 -29.26
CA SER A 180 -20.80 -3.81 -30.17
C SER A 180 -20.38 -4.28 -31.56
N SER A 181 -21.25 -4.10 -32.56
CA SER A 181 -20.94 -4.42 -33.96
C SER A 181 -19.79 -3.58 -34.53
N ILE A 182 -19.81 -2.26 -34.25
CA ILE A 182 -18.73 -1.34 -34.65
C ILE A 182 -17.43 -1.65 -33.90
N GLY A 183 -17.50 -1.95 -32.60
CA GLY A 183 -16.36 -2.36 -31.80
C GLY A 183 -15.74 -3.66 -32.29
N LYS A 184 -16.57 -4.64 -32.64
CA LYS A 184 -16.15 -5.91 -33.24
C LYS A 184 -15.43 -5.71 -34.57
N GLN A 185 -15.96 -4.88 -35.48
CA GLN A 185 -15.26 -4.55 -36.73
C GLN A 185 -13.89 -3.92 -36.47
N ASN A 186 -13.80 -2.99 -35.51
CA ASN A 186 -12.53 -2.36 -35.12
C ASN A 186 -11.56 -3.32 -34.44
N LEU A 187 -12.04 -4.36 -33.76
CA LEU A 187 -11.19 -5.36 -33.10
C LEU A 187 -10.61 -6.39 -34.08
N ARG A 188 -11.30 -6.66 -35.20
CA ARG A 188 -10.81 -7.63 -36.22
C ARG A 188 -9.43 -7.28 -36.78
N GLN A 189 -9.09 -5.99 -36.90
CA GLN A 189 -7.75 -5.60 -37.35
C GLN A 189 -6.63 -6.00 -36.37
N TYR A 190 -6.97 -6.28 -35.10
CA TYR A 190 -6.03 -6.70 -34.06
C TYR A 190 -6.13 -8.20 -33.74
N GLU A 191 -6.87 -8.97 -34.53
CA GLU A 191 -7.12 -10.39 -34.29
C GLU A 191 -5.83 -11.19 -34.12
N GLN A 192 -4.82 -10.96 -34.96
CA GLN A 192 -3.53 -11.65 -34.86
C GLN A 192 -2.83 -11.39 -33.52
N ILE A 193 -2.91 -10.16 -33.01
CA ILE A 193 -2.29 -9.79 -31.72
C ILE A 193 -3.06 -10.47 -30.59
N ILE A 194 -4.39 -10.45 -30.64
CA ILE A 194 -5.25 -11.08 -29.65
C ILE A 194 -5.02 -12.61 -29.64
N ALA A 195 -4.86 -13.23 -30.81
CA ALA A 195 -4.53 -14.65 -30.97
C ALA A 195 -3.18 -15.00 -30.37
N ASN A 196 -2.14 -14.21 -30.65
CA ASN A 196 -0.82 -14.41 -30.05
C ASN A 196 -0.88 -14.31 -28.51
N LEU A 197 -1.64 -13.34 -27.97
CA LEU A 197 -1.83 -13.17 -26.53
C LEU A 197 -2.67 -14.30 -25.91
N ALA A 198 -3.62 -14.87 -26.64
CA ALA A 198 -4.40 -16.02 -26.19
C ALA A 198 -3.56 -17.31 -26.13
N LEU A 199 -2.52 -17.43 -26.95
CA LEU A 199 -1.59 -18.57 -26.93
C LEU A 199 -0.53 -18.45 -25.84
N GLU A 200 -0.27 -17.25 -25.32
CA GLU A 200 0.59 -17.04 -24.17
C GLU A 200 0.01 -17.77 -22.94
N SER A 201 0.84 -18.35 -22.07
CA SER A 201 0.38 -19.04 -20.85
C SER A 201 0.00 -18.04 -19.76
N SER A 202 -1.04 -17.24 -19.98
CA SER A 202 -1.54 -16.22 -19.06
C SER A 202 -2.94 -16.57 -18.52
N GLU A 203 -3.33 -16.02 -17.38
CA GLU A 203 -4.68 -16.21 -16.81
C GLU A 203 -5.78 -15.61 -17.72
N ALA A 204 -5.43 -14.59 -18.51
CA ALA A 204 -6.34 -13.94 -19.44
C ALA A 204 -6.63 -14.76 -20.71
N SER A 205 -5.82 -15.79 -20.99
CA SER A 205 -5.83 -16.52 -22.27
C SER A 205 -7.16 -17.15 -22.62
N GLN A 206 -7.85 -17.76 -21.64
CA GLN A 206 -9.19 -18.32 -21.87
C GLN A 206 -10.23 -17.25 -22.26
N THR A 207 -10.12 -16.06 -21.65
CA THR A 207 -11.01 -14.94 -21.95
C THR A 207 -10.71 -14.36 -23.35
N LEU A 208 -9.43 -14.29 -23.73
CA LEU A 208 -9.03 -13.86 -25.07
C LEU A 208 -9.46 -14.86 -26.15
N SER A 209 -9.35 -16.17 -25.91
CA SER A 209 -9.91 -17.19 -26.82
C SER A 209 -11.42 -17.04 -27.00
N SER A 210 -12.14 -16.75 -25.91
CA SER A 210 -13.58 -16.45 -25.98
C SER A 210 -13.85 -15.17 -26.76
N CYS A 211 -13.01 -14.14 -26.62
CA CYS A 211 -13.10 -12.91 -27.41
C CYS A 211 -12.90 -13.19 -28.90
N LEU A 212 -11.89 -13.99 -29.27
CA LEU A 212 -11.62 -14.36 -30.67
C LEU A 212 -12.80 -15.11 -31.28
N PHE A 213 -13.43 -16.02 -30.52
CA PHE A 213 -14.62 -16.73 -30.96
C PHE A 213 -15.76 -15.75 -31.33
N GLU A 214 -16.02 -14.74 -30.50
CA GLU A 214 -17.03 -13.71 -30.76
C GLU A 214 -16.64 -12.80 -31.95
N LEU A 215 -15.35 -12.63 -32.25
CA LEU A 215 -14.91 -11.89 -33.44
C LEU A 215 -15.19 -12.65 -34.74
N CYS A 216 -15.11 -13.99 -34.71
CA CYS A 216 -15.37 -14.87 -35.85
C CYS A 216 -16.87 -14.99 -36.17
N ASN A 217 -17.71 -15.07 -35.14
CA ASN A 217 -19.16 -15.30 -35.25
C ASN A 217 -19.96 -14.01 -35.15
#